data_AF-A0A9W9IAC3-F1
#
_entry.id   AF-A0A9W9IAC3-F1
#
_cell.length_a   1.000
_cell.length_b   1.000
_cell.length_c   1.000
_cell.angle_alpha   90.00
_cell.angle_beta   90.00
_cell.angle_gamma   90.00
#
_symmetry.space_group_name_H-M   'P 1'
#
loop_
_entity.id
_entity.type
_entity.pdbx_description
1 polymer ?
#
loop_
_entity_poly.entity_id
_entity_poly.type
_entity_poly.pdbx_seq_one_letter_code
_entity_poly.pdbx_strand_id
1 'polypeptide(L)'
;MRSQVFRTFSLPIRHRIPVRNPISYPHSTAARKNPRSSPGTKALKAAPTIPFFGSFFSSSSPSNETTGNMSYPDQRSNDQWRAVLNPEQFRILREKGTERPGTGEYDSHYPTQGVYNCAGCDTPLYKADHKFKSGCGWPAYFDSIPGAVTRHVDNTFGMKRTEIVCSNCGGHLGHVFEGEGYPTPTDERHCVNSISLRFTEDKGASTEGSAGKSKA
;
A
#
# COMPACT_ATOMS: atom_id res chain seq x y z
N MET A 1 45.65 9.63 -57.78
CA MET A 1 46.05 8.60 -56.78
C MET A 1 45.48 8.97 -55.42
N ARG A 2 45.00 7.98 -54.63
CA ARG A 2 44.27 8.05 -53.34
C ARG A 2 42.74 8.04 -53.52
N SER A 3 42.17 6.90 -53.90
CA SER A 3 41.71 5.78 -53.03
C SER A 3 40.60 6.18 -52.05
N GLN A 4 39.37 5.92 -52.50
CA GLN A 4 38.16 5.90 -51.69
C GLN A 4 38.20 4.69 -50.76
N VAL A 5 37.94 4.90 -49.47
CA VAL A 5 37.89 3.84 -48.46
C VAL A 5 36.42 3.42 -48.32
N PHE A 6 36.08 2.26 -48.87
CA PHE A 6 34.81 1.59 -48.65
C PHE A 6 34.74 1.13 -47.18
N ARG A 7 33.80 1.69 -46.41
CA ARG A 7 33.41 1.13 -45.10
C ARG A 7 32.31 0.09 -45.33
N THR A 8 32.68 -1.17 -45.11
CA THR A 8 31.78 -2.31 -45.12
C THR A 8 30.85 -2.26 -43.90
N PHE A 9 29.55 -2.29 -44.15
CA PHE A 9 28.53 -2.46 -43.11
C PHE A 9 28.44 -3.95 -42.74
N SER A 10 28.84 -4.29 -41.51
CA SER A 10 28.67 -5.64 -40.95
C SER A 10 27.34 -5.69 -40.20
N LEU A 11 26.38 -6.45 -40.74
CA LEU A 11 25.10 -6.74 -40.09
C LEU A 11 25.30 -7.70 -38.89
N PRO A 12 24.62 -7.50 -37.75
CA PRO A 12 24.68 -8.45 -36.66
C PRO A 12 23.79 -9.68 -36.92
N ILE A 13 24.35 -10.83 -36.60
CA ILE A 13 23.79 -12.18 -36.69
C ILE A 13 22.58 -12.31 -35.76
N ARG A 14 21.41 -12.64 -36.31
CA ARG A 14 20.21 -12.98 -35.53
C ARG A 14 20.35 -14.39 -34.96
N HIS A 15 20.57 -14.51 -33.66
CA HIS A 15 20.41 -15.78 -32.95
C HIS A 15 18.93 -16.09 -32.72
N ARG A 16 18.48 -17.24 -33.24
CA ARG A 16 17.17 -17.84 -32.97
C ARG A 16 17.12 -18.30 -31.51
N ILE A 17 16.18 -17.76 -30.75
CA ILE A 17 15.81 -18.22 -29.42
C ILE A 17 14.92 -19.46 -29.58
N PRO A 18 15.19 -20.59 -28.89
CA PRO A 18 14.30 -21.74 -28.91
C PRO A 18 13.04 -21.46 -28.07
N VAL A 19 11.88 -21.64 -28.70
CA VAL A 19 10.55 -21.55 -28.10
C VAL A 19 10.39 -22.72 -27.11
N ARG A 20 10.29 -22.43 -25.80
CA ARG A 20 9.93 -23.42 -24.77
C ARG A 20 8.42 -23.58 -24.73
N ASN A 21 7.99 -24.84 -24.82
CA ASN A 21 6.60 -25.30 -24.68
C ASN A 21 5.99 -24.87 -23.33
N PRO A 22 4.69 -24.54 -23.28
CA PRO A 22 3.98 -24.32 -22.02
C PRO A 22 3.74 -25.65 -21.30
N ILE A 23 4.14 -25.70 -20.03
CA ILE A 23 3.84 -26.79 -19.09
C ILE A 23 2.38 -26.65 -18.67
N SER A 24 1.58 -27.65 -19.02
CA SER A 24 0.20 -27.83 -18.59
C SER A 24 0.15 -28.24 -17.12
N TYR A 25 -0.51 -27.44 -16.29
CA TYR A 25 -0.83 -27.80 -14.90
C TYR A 25 -2.19 -28.49 -14.83
N PRO A 26 -2.34 -29.63 -14.14
CA PRO A 26 -3.63 -30.25 -13.94
C PRO A 26 -4.48 -29.45 -12.95
N HIS A 27 -5.70 -29.12 -13.37
CA HIS A 27 -6.77 -28.62 -12.51
C HIS A 27 -7.10 -29.68 -11.44
N SER A 28 -6.79 -29.38 -10.18
CA SER A 28 -7.24 -30.18 -9.04
C SER A 28 -8.62 -29.71 -8.59
N THR A 29 -9.66 -30.42 -9.04
CA THR A 29 -11.03 -30.27 -8.56
C THR A 29 -11.19 -30.98 -7.21
N ALA A 30 -11.06 -30.24 -6.11
CA ALA A 30 -11.40 -30.73 -4.78
C ALA A 30 -12.72 -30.09 -4.31
N ALA A 31 -13.84 -30.70 -4.70
CA ALA A 31 -15.16 -30.44 -4.14
C ALA A 31 -15.21 -30.95 -2.69
N ARG A 32 -15.02 -30.07 -1.70
CA ARG A 32 -15.36 -30.38 -0.30
C ARG A 32 -16.87 -30.23 -0.11
N LYS A 33 -17.52 -31.37 0.06
CA LYS A 33 -18.90 -31.49 0.55
C LYS A 33 -18.93 -31.03 2.01
N ASN A 34 -19.63 -29.93 2.31
CA ASN A 34 -20.01 -29.56 3.67
C ASN A 34 -21.20 -30.44 4.10
N PRO A 35 -21.11 -31.21 5.20
CA PRO A 35 -22.28 -31.88 5.75
C PRO A 35 -23.23 -30.86 6.39
N ARG A 36 -24.49 -30.92 5.95
CA ARG A 36 -25.65 -30.27 6.58
C ARG A 36 -25.74 -30.70 8.05
N SER A 37 -25.76 -29.74 8.96
CA SER A 37 -26.39 -29.90 10.28
C SER A 37 -27.78 -29.26 10.22
N SER A 38 -28.80 -30.04 10.54
CA SER A 38 -30.19 -29.60 10.70
C SER A 38 -30.57 -29.63 12.20
N PRO A 39 -31.69 -28.98 12.58
CA PRO A 39 -31.81 -28.25 13.83
C PRO A 39 -32.23 -29.15 15.00
N GLY A 40 -31.59 -28.96 16.14
CA GLY A 40 -32.03 -29.50 17.42
C GLY A 40 -33.02 -28.53 18.08
N THR A 41 -34.30 -28.83 17.99
CA THR A 41 -35.37 -28.27 18.81
C THR A 41 -35.14 -28.63 20.27
N LYS A 42 -34.99 -27.67 21.19
CA LYS A 42 -35.40 -27.84 22.61
C LYS A 42 -35.75 -26.50 23.29
N ALA A 43 -37.02 -26.44 23.69
CA ALA A 43 -37.54 -25.97 24.98
C ALA A 43 -37.35 -24.49 25.38
N LEU A 44 -38.47 -23.76 25.27
CA LEU A 44 -38.81 -22.58 26.04
C LEU A 44 -38.69 -22.88 27.55
N LYS A 45 -37.96 -22.03 28.30
CA LYS A 45 -38.09 -21.93 29.75
C LYS A 45 -38.32 -20.48 30.15
N ALA A 46 -39.50 -20.28 30.71
CA ALA A 46 -39.98 -19.27 31.65
C ALA A 46 -39.10 -18.04 31.95
N ALA A 47 -39.67 -16.87 31.69
CA ALA A 47 -39.22 -15.58 32.22
C ALA A 47 -39.53 -15.48 33.72
N PRO A 48 -38.62 -14.91 34.55
CA PRO A 48 -39.00 -14.39 35.85
C PRO A 48 -39.54 -12.97 35.70
N THR A 49 -40.74 -12.73 36.23
CA THR A 49 -41.27 -11.42 36.56
C THR A 49 -40.33 -10.72 37.54
N ILE A 50 -39.59 -9.72 37.08
CA ILE A 50 -38.79 -8.83 37.93
C ILE A 50 -39.57 -7.52 38.08
N PRO A 51 -39.84 -7.07 39.33
CA PRO A 51 -40.55 -5.84 39.57
C PRO A 51 -39.68 -4.62 39.25
N PHE A 52 -40.37 -3.61 38.76
CA PHE A 52 -39.95 -2.23 38.54
C PHE A 52 -39.16 -1.65 39.73
N PHE A 53 -37.83 -1.47 39.59
CA PHE A 53 -37.03 -0.48 40.33
C PHE A 53 -35.72 -0.20 39.56
N GLY A 54 -35.41 1.08 39.35
CA GLY A 54 -34.05 1.54 39.07
C GLY A 54 -33.73 1.81 37.61
N SER A 55 -34.02 3.03 37.17
CA SER A 55 -33.37 3.68 36.04
C SER A 55 -31.85 3.69 36.27
N PHE A 56 -31.12 2.80 35.60
CA PHE A 56 -29.68 2.93 35.44
C PHE A 56 -29.39 3.15 33.96
N PHE A 57 -29.02 4.39 33.62
CA PHE A 57 -28.44 4.77 32.35
C PHE A 57 -27.18 3.93 32.13
N SER A 58 -27.30 2.84 31.38
CA SER A 58 -26.17 2.07 30.89
C SER A 58 -25.58 2.82 29.70
N SER A 59 -24.73 3.81 29.97
CA SER A 59 -23.86 4.42 28.97
C SER A 59 -22.93 3.34 28.43
N SER A 60 -23.26 2.77 27.28
CA SER A 60 -22.33 1.98 26.48
C SER A 60 -21.27 2.93 25.91
N SER A 61 -20.20 3.16 26.68
CA SER A 61 -18.96 3.74 26.16
C SER A 61 -18.45 2.83 25.04
N PRO A 62 -18.12 3.36 23.85
CA PRO A 62 -17.47 2.56 22.83
C PRO A 62 -16.12 2.13 23.38
N SER A 63 -15.90 0.83 23.48
CA SER A 63 -14.60 0.24 23.76
C SER A 63 -13.66 0.62 22.62
N ASN A 64 -12.89 1.68 22.83
CA ASN A 64 -11.78 2.02 21.96
C ASN A 64 -10.71 0.94 22.18
N GLU A 65 -10.77 -0.08 21.33
CA GLU A 65 -9.90 -1.23 21.32
C GLU A 65 -8.45 -0.74 21.18
N THR A 66 -7.74 -0.72 22.30
CA THR A 66 -6.36 -0.24 22.38
C THR A 66 -5.46 -1.35 21.85
N THR A 67 -5.28 -1.40 20.53
CA THR A 67 -4.19 -2.16 19.91
C THR A 67 -2.89 -1.42 20.16
N GLY A 68 -1.99 -2.01 20.96
CA GLY A 68 -0.56 -1.70 21.10
C GLY A 68 -0.16 -0.22 20.92
N ASN A 69 0.02 0.49 22.03
CA ASN A 69 0.32 1.93 22.10
C ASN A 69 1.67 2.30 21.46
N MET A 70 1.75 2.27 20.13
CA MET A 70 2.71 3.04 19.35
C MET A 70 2.07 4.41 19.10
N SER A 71 2.54 5.41 19.85
CA SER A 71 2.05 6.78 19.71
C SER A 71 2.74 7.45 18.52
N TYR A 72 1.94 7.88 17.53
CA TYR A 72 2.41 8.67 16.39
C TYR A 72 2.16 10.17 16.65
N PRO A 73 2.89 11.11 16.04
CA PRO A 73 2.63 12.53 16.23
C PRO A 73 1.19 12.97 15.88
N ASP A 74 0.61 12.43 14.81
CA ASP A 74 -0.78 12.66 14.43
C ASP A 74 -1.72 11.67 15.14
N GLN A 75 -2.55 12.23 16.03
CA GLN A 75 -3.44 11.49 16.95
C GLN A 75 -4.92 11.57 16.54
N ARG A 76 -5.20 11.83 15.25
CA ARG A 76 -6.58 11.84 14.75
C ARG A 76 -7.30 10.50 14.98
N SER A 77 -8.55 10.57 15.41
CA SER A 77 -9.41 9.38 15.61
C SER A 77 -9.84 8.75 14.29
N ASN A 78 -10.31 7.51 14.32
CA ASN A 78 -10.81 6.83 13.12
C ASN A 78 -11.98 7.59 12.46
N ASP A 79 -12.83 8.26 13.24
CA ASP A 79 -13.94 9.05 12.69
C ASP A 79 -13.44 10.30 11.96
N GLN A 80 -12.43 10.97 12.52
CA GLN A 80 -11.76 12.09 11.85
C GLN A 80 -11.07 11.63 10.55
N TRP A 81 -10.45 10.45 10.57
CA TRP A 81 -9.87 9.84 9.37
C TRP A 81 -10.92 9.50 8.31
N ARG A 82 -12.07 8.93 8.69
CA ARG A 82 -13.17 8.66 7.76
C ARG A 82 -13.76 9.92 7.12
N ALA A 83 -13.62 11.08 7.78
CA ALA A 83 -14.08 12.35 7.25
C ALA A 83 -13.12 12.97 6.20
N VAL A 84 -11.81 12.67 6.28
CA VAL A 84 -10.80 13.26 5.38
C VAL A 84 -10.32 12.30 4.30
N LEU A 85 -10.35 10.99 4.56
CA LEU A 85 -9.94 9.95 3.63
C LEU A 85 -11.13 9.46 2.82
N ASN A 86 -10.89 9.13 1.55
CA ASN A 86 -11.87 8.32 0.83
C ASN A 86 -11.92 6.88 1.40
N PRO A 87 -12.98 6.09 1.12
CA PRO A 87 -13.14 4.77 1.70
C PRO A 87 -11.97 3.81 1.43
N GLU A 88 -11.37 3.88 0.24
CA GLU A 88 -10.28 2.99 -0.16
C GLU A 88 -8.95 3.39 0.51
N GLN A 89 -8.69 4.69 0.62
CA GLN A 89 -7.57 5.21 1.41
C GLN A 89 -7.70 4.81 2.89
N PHE A 90 -8.91 4.89 3.45
CA PHE A 90 -9.15 4.46 4.83
C PHE A 90 -8.87 2.96 5.00
N ARG A 91 -9.42 2.12 4.11
CA ARG A 91 -9.19 0.67 4.10
C ARG A 91 -7.69 0.33 4.07
N ILE A 92 -6.92 1.01 3.23
CA ILE A 92 -5.49 0.72 3.09
C ILE A 92 -4.71 1.31 4.28
N LEU A 93 -4.80 2.62 4.52
CA LEU A 93 -3.99 3.32 5.52
C LEU A 93 -4.33 2.93 6.96
N ARG A 94 -5.60 2.63 7.28
CA ARG A 94 -6.06 2.40 8.66
C ARG A 94 -6.42 0.94 8.93
N GLU A 95 -7.03 0.25 7.97
CA GLU A 95 -7.41 -1.15 8.10
C GLU A 95 -6.36 -2.13 7.54
N LYS A 96 -5.16 -1.62 7.20
CA LYS A 96 -4.02 -2.39 6.66
C LYS A 96 -4.37 -3.20 5.41
N GLY A 97 -5.27 -2.68 4.60
CA GLY A 97 -5.62 -3.24 3.31
C GLY A 97 -4.49 -3.13 2.29
N THR A 98 -4.63 -3.86 1.19
CA THR A 98 -3.72 -3.78 0.04
C THR A 98 -4.53 -3.56 -1.23
N GLU A 99 -4.09 -2.67 -2.12
CA GLU A 99 -4.70 -2.46 -3.44
C GLU A 99 -4.39 -3.65 -4.37
N ARG A 100 -5.19 -3.82 -5.43
CA ARG A 100 -4.94 -4.91 -6.39
C ARG A 100 -3.65 -4.62 -7.19
N PRO A 101 -2.81 -5.64 -7.47
CA PRO A 101 -1.60 -5.41 -8.25
C PRO A 101 -1.93 -4.86 -9.66
N GLY A 102 -1.11 -3.92 -10.13
CA GLY A 102 -1.17 -3.32 -11.45
C GLY A 102 -2.29 -2.29 -11.63
N THR A 103 -3.05 -1.94 -10.58
CA THR A 103 -4.12 -0.95 -10.67
C THR A 103 -3.76 0.42 -10.08
N GLY A 104 -2.67 0.51 -9.32
CA GLY A 104 -2.25 1.75 -8.68
C GLY A 104 -1.73 2.79 -9.68
N GLU A 105 -2.11 4.05 -9.49
CA GLU A 105 -1.68 5.19 -10.30
C GLU A 105 -0.15 5.28 -10.42
N TYR A 106 0.55 5.01 -9.32
CA TYR A 106 1.99 5.20 -9.23
C TYR A 106 2.83 3.97 -9.59
N ASP A 107 2.23 2.82 -9.92
CA ASP A 107 2.98 1.63 -10.32
C ASP A 107 3.83 1.92 -11.58
N SER A 108 3.18 2.48 -12.61
CA SER A 108 3.82 2.86 -13.88
C SER A 108 4.27 4.32 -13.96
N HIS A 109 4.23 5.06 -12.85
CA HIS A 109 4.63 6.47 -12.79
C HIS A 109 6.13 6.60 -12.43
N TYR A 110 6.94 7.24 -13.28
CA TYR A 110 8.39 7.42 -13.06
C TYR A 110 8.82 8.84 -13.40
N PRO A 111 8.50 9.82 -12.54
CA PRO A 111 8.90 11.20 -12.73
C PRO A 111 10.41 11.36 -12.49
N THR A 112 11.02 12.38 -13.09
CA THR A 112 12.44 12.69 -12.90
C THR A 112 12.72 13.45 -11.60
N GLN A 113 11.72 14.16 -11.06
CA GLN A 113 11.82 14.97 -9.83
C GLN A 113 10.45 14.99 -9.12
N GLY A 114 10.43 15.27 -7.83
CA GLY A 114 9.22 15.30 -7.01
C GLY A 114 9.26 14.35 -5.81
N VAL A 115 8.21 14.45 -5.00
CA VAL A 115 8.09 13.75 -3.72
C VAL A 115 6.75 13.03 -3.64
N TYR A 116 6.78 11.79 -3.17
CA TYR A 116 5.60 11.04 -2.79
C TYR A 116 5.34 11.24 -1.30
N ASN A 117 4.23 11.89 -0.99
CA ASN A 117 3.79 12.19 0.35
C ASN A 117 2.77 11.16 0.82
N CYS A 118 2.60 11.00 2.13
CA CYS A 118 1.53 10.21 2.70
C CYS A 118 0.18 10.79 2.30
N ALA A 119 -0.72 9.96 1.76
CA ALA A 119 -2.05 10.42 1.35
C ALA A 119 -2.92 10.89 2.53
N GLY A 120 -2.61 10.49 3.77
CA GLY A 120 -3.40 10.87 4.96
C GLY A 120 -2.90 12.10 5.72
N CYS A 121 -1.59 12.23 5.93
CA CYS A 121 -1.02 13.32 6.73
C CYS A 121 -0.04 14.20 5.96
N ASP A 122 0.10 13.98 4.65
CA ASP A 122 0.84 14.82 3.72
C ASP A 122 2.36 14.90 3.98
N THR A 123 2.85 14.11 4.93
CA THR A 123 4.27 14.02 5.27
C THR A 123 5.04 13.39 4.09
N PRO A 124 6.20 13.96 3.69
CA PRO A 124 7.00 13.41 2.59
C PRO A 124 7.59 12.04 2.98
N LEU A 125 7.39 11.03 2.13
CA LEU A 125 7.81 9.64 2.40
C LEU A 125 8.95 9.19 1.49
N TYR A 126 8.83 9.45 0.19
CA TYR A 126 9.77 8.97 -0.83
C TYR A 126 10.08 10.06 -1.84
N LYS A 127 11.31 10.06 -2.36
CA LYS A 127 11.69 10.90 -3.51
C LYS A 127 11.45 10.15 -4.81
N ALA A 128 11.24 10.88 -5.90
CA ALA A 128 11.18 10.33 -7.25
C ALA A 128 12.41 9.46 -7.59
N ASP A 129 13.60 9.94 -7.24
CA ASP A 129 14.88 9.25 -7.47
C ASP A 129 15.00 7.91 -6.75
N HIS A 130 14.22 7.69 -5.70
CA HIS A 130 14.24 6.44 -4.94
C HIS A 130 13.39 5.35 -5.60
N LYS A 131 12.54 5.72 -6.58
CA LYS A 131 11.63 4.79 -7.24
C LYS A 131 12.36 3.97 -8.28
N PHE A 132 12.05 2.67 -8.35
CA PHE A 132 12.61 1.78 -9.36
C PHE A 132 11.58 0.77 -9.86
N LYS A 133 11.89 0.13 -11.00
CA LYS A 133 11.01 -0.87 -11.62
C LYS A 133 11.29 -2.25 -11.05
N SER A 134 10.50 -2.65 -10.04
CA SER A 134 10.59 -3.98 -9.41
C SER A 134 9.85 -5.08 -10.18
N GLY A 135 8.76 -4.72 -10.88
CA GLY A 135 7.83 -5.67 -11.50
C GLY A 135 6.84 -6.34 -10.53
N CYS A 136 6.73 -5.87 -9.28
CA CYS A 136 5.83 -6.48 -8.30
C CYS A 136 4.34 -6.11 -8.46
N GLY A 137 4.01 -5.12 -9.31
CA GLY A 137 2.64 -4.64 -9.53
C GLY A 137 2.20 -3.54 -8.55
N TRP A 138 3.14 -2.96 -7.81
CA TRP A 138 2.95 -1.82 -6.92
C TRP A 138 4.18 -0.90 -7.05
N PRO A 139 4.05 0.41 -6.76
CA PRO A 139 5.20 1.29 -6.73
C PRO A 139 6.24 0.78 -5.73
N ALA A 140 7.49 0.72 -6.20
CA ALA A 140 8.63 0.22 -5.43
C ALA A 140 9.70 1.29 -5.27
N TYR A 141 10.20 1.42 -4.04
CA TYR A 141 11.27 2.35 -3.67
C TYR A 141 12.39 1.61 -2.97
N PHE A 142 13.64 2.00 -3.20
CA PHE A 142 14.79 1.36 -2.54
C PHE A 142 15.17 2.04 -1.22
N ASP A 143 14.74 3.29 -1.01
CA ASP A 143 15.00 4.02 0.22
C ASP A 143 13.87 5.02 0.50
N SER A 144 13.68 5.38 1.76
CA SER A 144 12.70 6.38 2.21
C SER A 144 13.41 7.67 2.64
N ILE A 145 12.65 8.76 2.78
CA ILE A 145 13.20 9.95 3.42
C ILE A 145 13.55 9.59 4.89
N PRO A 146 14.74 9.96 5.39
CA PRO A 146 15.16 9.58 6.74
C PRO A 146 14.12 9.94 7.81
N GLY A 147 13.70 8.93 8.58
CA GLY A 147 12.70 9.08 9.64
C GLY A 147 11.24 9.10 9.19
N ALA A 148 10.95 9.11 7.88
CA ALA A 148 9.58 9.21 7.38
C ALA A 148 8.78 7.90 7.50
N VAL A 149 9.46 6.75 7.53
CA VAL A 149 8.86 5.41 7.57
C VAL A 149 9.33 4.66 8.82
N THR A 150 8.39 4.03 9.51
CA THR A 150 8.64 3.12 10.64
C THR A 150 8.41 1.67 10.19
N ARG A 151 9.27 0.76 10.64
CA ARG A 151 9.22 -0.68 10.32
C ARG A 151 8.63 -1.45 11.51
N HIS A 152 7.68 -2.34 11.23
CA HIS A 152 7.07 -3.24 12.22
C HIS A 152 7.17 -4.68 11.76
N VAL A 153 7.42 -5.61 12.69
CA VAL A 153 7.40 -7.04 12.36
C VAL A 153 5.95 -7.49 12.21
N ASP A 154 5.62 -8.02 11.03
CA ASP A 154 4.32 -8.58 10.69
C ASP A 154 4.44 -10.10 10.56
N ASN A 155 3.80 -10.83 11.49
CA ASN A 155 3.77 -12.29 11.52
C ASN A 155 2.42 -12.86 11.03
N THR A 156 1.60 -12.05 10.38
CA THR A 156 0.28 -12.46 9.88
C THR A 156 0.44 -13.56 8.81
N PHE A 157 -0.53 -14.48 8.74
CA PHE A 157 -0.51 -15.63 7.82
C PHE A 157 0.69 -16.59 8.00
N GLY A 158 1.34 -16.57 9.17
CA GLY A 158 2.45 -17.47 9.48
C GLY A 158 3.75 -17.14 8.72
N MET A 159 3.83 -15.96 8.11
CA MET A 159 5.03 -15.48 7.42
C MET A 159 5.63 -14.32 8.21
N LYS A 160 6.96 -14.28 8.33
CA LYS A 160 7.66 -13.12 8.90
C LYS A 160 7.93 -12.10 7.80
N ARG A 161 7.22 -10.97 7.85
CA ARG A 161 7.39 -9.83 6.96
C ARG A 161 7.68 -8.58 7.77
N THR A 162 8.15 -7.53 7.10
CA THR A 162 8.36 -6.22 7.73
C THR A 162 7.35 -5.24 7.14
N GLU A 163 6.33 -4.89 7.90
CA GLU A 163 5.37 -3.85 7.56
C GLU A 163 6.06 -2.48 7.62
N ILE A 164 5.72 -1.61 6.68
CA ILE A 164 6.13 -0.20 6.67
C ILE A 164 4.92 0.70 6.87
N VAL A 165 5.04 1.63 7.80
CA VAL A 165 4.00 2.62 8.12
C VAL A 165 4.58 4.03 8.13
N CYS A 166 3.74 5.04 7.90
CA CYS A 166 4.15 6.44 8.04
C CYS A 166 4.50 6.75 9.50
N SER A 167 5.69 7.29 9.77
CA SER A 167 6.13 7.64 11.12
C SER A 167 5.32 8.78 11.74
N ASN A 168 4.63 9.59 10.94
CA ASN A 168 3.85 10.74 11.43
C ASN A 168 2.42 10.36 11.85
N CYS A 169 1.71 9.54 11.08
CA CYS A 169 0.30 9.20 11.37
C CYS A 169 0.03 7.70 11.59
N GLY A 170 1.05 6.86 11.46
CA GLY A 170 0.91 5.41 11.57
C GLY A 170 0.14 4.75 10.42
N GLY A 171 -0.11 5.47 9.32
CA GLY A 171 -0.82 4.93 8.16
C GLY A 171 -0.03 3.81 7.49
N HIS A 172 -0.69 2.69 7.19
CA HIS A 172 -0.11 1.55 6.50
C HIS A 172 0.27 1.90 5.06
N LEU A 173 1.53 1.63 4.72
CA LEU A 173 2.08 1.88 3.39
C LEU A 173 2.20 0.58 2.60
N GLY A 174 2.69 -0.49 3.24
CA GLY A 174 2.92 -1.79 2.61
C GLY A 174 3.96 -2.60 3.38
N HIS A 175 4.88 -3.23 2.65
CA HIS A 175 5.95 -4.06 3.23
C HIS A 175 7.30 -3.77 2.59
N VAL A 176 8.37 -3.97 3.37
CA VAL A 176 9.75 -3.94 2.88
C VAL A 176 10.31 -5.36 2.80
N PHE A 177 11.06 -5.62 1.73
CA PHE A 177 11.79 -6.85 1.47
C PHE A 177 13.26 -6.50 1.25
N GLU A 178 14.18 -7.38 1.65
CA GLU A 178 15.62 -7.15 1.61
C GLU A 178 16.29 -8.40 1.00
N GLY A 179 17.41 -8.22 0.28
CA GLY A 179 18.20 -9.35 -0.22
C GLY A 179 17.66 -10.03 -1.48
N GLU A 180 16.89 -9.30 -2.29
CA GLU A 180 16.32 -9.83 -3.55
C GLU A 180 17.27 -9.65 -4.75
N GLY A 181 18.38 -8.93 -4.58
CA GLY A 181 19.42 -8.75 -5.60
C GLY A 181 19.05 -7.68 -6.64
N TYR A 182 18.29 -6.66 -6.25
CA TYR A 182 18.00 -5.53 -7.14
C TYR A 182 19.25 -4.65 -7.29
N PRO A 183 19.49 -4.05 -8.48
CA PRO A 183 20.63 -3.16 -8.72
C PRO A 183 20.37 -1.77 -8.10
N THR A 184 20.14 -1.74 -6.78
CA THR A 184 19.86 -0.54 -5.99
C THR A 184 20.88 -0.43 -4.87
N PRO A 185 21.18 0.78 -4.36
CA PRO A 185 22.22 0.97 -3.34
C PRO A 185 22.01 0.18 -2.04
N THR A 186 20.77 -0.03 -1.65
CA THR A 186 20.37 -0.63 -0.38
C THR A 186 20.00 -2.11 -0.50
N ASP A 187 19.73 -2.60 -1.71
CA ASP A 187 19.09 -3.92 -1.97
C ASP A 187 17.81 -4.15 -1.15
N GLU A 188 17.10 -3.05 -0.85
CA GLU A 188 15.79 -3.05 -0.22
C GLU A 188 14.71 -2.76 -1.27
N ARG A 189 13.53 -3.35 -1.09
CA ARG A 189 12.34 -3.08 -1.88
C ARG A 189 11.18 -2.73 -0.96
N HIS A 190 10.91 -1.45 -0.83
CA HIS A 190 9.70 -0.93 -0.22
C HIS A 190 8.56 -1.07 -1.23
N CYS A 191 7.72 -2.09 -1.05
CA CYS A 191 6.53 -2.34 -1.86
C CYS A 191 5.34 -1.61 -1.26
N VAL A 192 4.94 -0.49 -1.88
CA VAL A 192 4.00 0.47 -1.28
C VAL A 192 2.69 0.50 -2.07
N ASN A 193 1.56 0.65 -1.41
CA ASN A 193 0.28 0.90 -2.09
C ASN A 193 0.29 2.30 -2.70
N SER A 194 -0.09 2.43 -3.98
CA SER A 194 -0.24 3.72 -4.65
C SER A 194 -1.26 4.60 -3.94
N ILE A 195 -2.37 4.04 -3.48
CA ILE A 195 -3.44 4.77 -2.78
C ILE A 195 -2.97 5.38 -1.45
N SER A 196 -1.91 4.83 -0.84
CA SER A 196 -1.31 5.40 0.38
C SER A 196 -0.43 6.62 0.11
N LEU A 197 -0.19 6.95 -1.16
CA LEU A 197 0.71 8.02 -1.58
C LEU A 197 -0.06 9.14 -2.29
N ARG A 198 0.55 10.33 -2.30
CA ARG A 198 0.18 11.44 -3.15
C ARG A 198 1.45 12.08 -3.70
N PHE A 199 1.52 12.22 -5.01
CA PHE A 199 2.69 12.80 -5.65
C PHE A 199 2.61 14.34 -5.72
N THR A 200 3.72 15.00 -5.41
CA THR A 200 3.91 16.45 -5.57
C THR A 200 5.12 16.66 -6.47
N GLU A 201 4.92 17.33 -7.60
CA GLU A 201 6.01 17.72 -8.49
C GLU A 201 6.88 18.80 -7.85
N ASP A 202 8.20 18.61 -7.88
CA ASP A 202 9.16 19.67 -7.58
C ASP A 202 9.20 20.60 -8.79
N LYS A 203 8.21 21.50 -8.89
CA LYS A 203 8.24 22.58 -9.87
C LYS A 203 9.39 23.50 -9.46
N GLY A 204 10.56 23.28 -10.06
CA GLY A 204 11.71 24.16 -9.92
C GLY A 204 11.23 25.60 -10.00
N ALA A 205 11.51 26.38 -8.95
CA ALA A 205 11.00 27.72 -8.69
C ALA A 205 10.65 28.48 -9.99
N SER A 206 9.38 28.42 -10.38
CA SER A 206 8.78 29.31 -11.35
C SER A 206 7.80 30.15 -10.57
N THR A 207 8.26 31.34 -10.20
CA THR A 207 7.44 32.51 -9.91
C THR A 207 6.26 32.55 -10.86
N GLU A 208 5.03 32.50 -10.33
CA GLU A 208 3.97 33.47 -10.62
C GLU A 208 2.70 33.16 -9.81
N GLY A 209 2.27 34.16 -9.05
CA GLY A 209 1.09 34.11 -8.20
C GLY A 209 -0.20 34.13 -9.01
N SER A 210 -1.15 33.28 -8.62
CA SER A 210 -2.54 33.41 -9.07
C SER A 210 -3.23 34.47 -8.23
N ALA A 211 -3.19 35.71 -8.72
CA ALA A 211 -4.02 36.79 -8.24
C ALA A 211 -5.51 36.48 -8.48
N GLY A 212 -6.31 36.71 -7.45
CA GLY A 212 -7.75 36.51 -7.45
C GLY A 212 -8.46 37.32 -8.54
N LYS A 213 -9.41 36.67 -9.21
CA LYS A 213 -10.32 37.31 -10.15
C LYS A 213 -11.57 37.78 -9.38
N SER A 214 -11.52 39.01 -8.87
CA SER A 214 -12.71 39.74 -8.42
C SER A 214 -13.55 40.11 -9.65
N LYS A 215 -14.82 39.69 -9.63
CA LYS A 215 -15.81 39.99 -10.65
C LYS A 215 -16.46 41.34 -10.31
N ALA A 216 -16.35 42.30 -11.22
CA ALA A 216 -17.17 43.51 -11.24
C ALA A 216 -18.51 43.21 -11.93
#